data_AF-A0A520GBM7-F1
#
_entry.id   AF-A0A520GBM7-F1
#
_cell.length_a   1.000
_cell.length_b   1.000
_cell.length_c   1.000
_cell.angle_alpha   90.00
_cell.angle_beta   90.00
_cell.angle_gamma   90.00
#
_symmetry.space_group_name_H-M   'P 1'
#
loop_
_entity.id
_entity.type
_entity.pdbx_description
1 polymer ?
#
loop_
_entity_poly.entity_id
_entity_poly.type
_entity_poly.pdbx_seq_one_letter_code
_entity_poly.pdbx_strand_id
1 'polypeptide(L)'
;ENLNDSVVAPLFWFVLFGLPGAALYRYANTADAMWGYPGERNGRDWQWAGKWAARVDDVLSWIPARITALLLALAVWRWPRGLWCEAHRTPSPNSGWPMAAMALSLGVRLGKPGVYMLHAAGRAAAAGDLSRAVSWCGRVVWLAALTATCALAFRQ
;
A
#
# COMPACT_ATOMS: atom_id res chain seq x y z
N GLU A 1 -2.87 3.02 -1.19
CA GLU A 1 -1.52 3.25 -0.66
C GLU A 1 -1.55 3.09 0.86
N ASN A 2 -2.01 4.09 1.62
CA ASN A 2 -1.99 4.09 3.10
C ASN A 2 -2.45 2.81 3.83
N LEU A 3 -3.42 2.06 3.30
CA LEU A 3 -3.86 0.79 3.90
C LEU A 3 -2.71 -0.23 3.96
N ASN A 4 -1.85 -0.27 2.94
CA ASN A 4 -0.65 -1.09 2.96
C ASN A 4 0.32 -0.58 4.03
N ASP A 5 0.71 0.69 3.93
CA ASP A 5 1.84 1.26 4.67
C ASP A 5 1.53 1.42 6.17
N SER A 6 0.26 1.59 6.51
CA SER A 6 -0.17 1.81 7.90
C SER A 6 -0.66 0.55 8.61
N VAL A 7 -1.05 -0.49 7.87
CA VAL A 7 -1.68 -1.69 8.47
C VAL A 7 -1.03 -2.96 7.98
N VAL A 8 -1.15 -3.28 6.69
CA VAL A 8 -0.78 -4.61 6.18
C VAL A 8 0.73 -4.85 6.27
N ALA A 9 1.55 -3.87 5.89
CA ALA A 9 3.00 -4.01 5.92
C ALA A 9 3.58 -4.06 7.35
N PRO A 10 3.18 -3.20 8.30
CA PRO A 10 3.57 -3.36 9.70
C PRO A 10 3.16 -4.71 10.29
N LEU A 11 1.92 -5.18 10.04
CA LEU A 11 1.46 -6.48 10.53
C LEU A 11 2.22 -7.64 9.89
N PHE A 12 2.54 -7.56 8.60
CA PHE A 12 3.33 -8.57 7.91
C PHE A 12 4.71 -8.74 8.55
N TRP A 13 5.43 -7.65 8.77
CA TRP A 13 6.75 -7.70 9.40
C TRP A 13 6.68 -8.07 10.89
N PHE A 14 5.57 -7.74 11.58
CA PHE A 14 5.31 -8.21 12.94
C PHE A 14 5.16 -9.73 13.01
N VAL A 15 4.42 -10.34 12.08
CA VAL A 15 4.24 -11.80 12.06
C VAL A 15 5.57 -12.53 11.83
N LEU A 16 6.43 -11.98 10.97
CA LEU A 16 7.73 -12.57 10.65
C LEU A 16 8.76 -12.40 11.78
N PHE A 17 8.91 -11.20 12.31
CA PHE A 17 10.03 -10.85 13.21
C PHE A 17 9.60 -10.23 14.54
N GLY A 18 8.31 -10.21 14.86
CA GLY A 18 7.78 -9.59 16.07
C GLY A 18 7.89 -8.06 16.05
N LEU A 19 7.89 -7.46 17.25
CA LEU A 19 8.00 -6.01 17.42
C LEU A 19 9.19 -5.38 16.67
N PRO A 20 10.41 -5.97 16.66
CA PRO A 20 11.53 -5.42 15.90
C PRO A 20 11.25 -5.28 14.41
N GLY A 21 10.56 -6.25 13.78
CA GLY A 21 10.21 -6.20 12.36
C GLY A 21 9.26 -5.06 12.03
N ALA A 22 8.20 -4.91 12.84
CA ALA A 22 7.24 -3.82 12.68
C ALA A 22 7.89 -2.43 12.86
N ALA A 23 8.77 -2.30 13.86
CA ALA A 23 9.50 -1.07 14.12
C ALA A 23 10.47 -0.72 12.97
N LEU A 24 11.18 -1.70 12.43
CA LEU A 24 12.08 -1.51 11.29
C LEU A 24 11.33 -1.03 10.06
N TYR A 25 10.19 -1.65 9.74
CA TYR A 25 9.35 -1.21 8.62
C TYR A 25 8.87 0.22 8.82
N ARG A 26 8.36 0.54 10.02
CA ARG A 26 7.85 1.88 10.31
C ARG A 26 8.95 2.94 10.22
N TYR A 27 10.16 2.60 10.66
CA TYR A 27 11.33 3.45 10.51
C TYR A 27 11.67 3.69 9.04
N ALA A 28 11.76 2.63 8.22
CA ALA A 28 12.05 2.75 6.79
C ALA A 28 11.02 3.62 6.06
N ASN A 29 9.73 3.38 6.31
CA ASN A 29 8.63 4.16 5.73
C ASN A 29 8.68 5.64 6.15
N THR A 30 9.03 5.91 7.40
CA THR A 30 9.20 7.28 7.89
C THR A 30 10.44 7.95 7.28
N ALA A 31 11.55 7.22 7.16
CA ALA A 31 12.79 7.72 6.57
C ALA A 31 12.60 8.09 5.09
N ASP A 32 11.87 7.27 4.32
CA ASP A 32 11.50 7.59 2.94
C ASP A 32 10.68 8.89 2.87
N ALA A 33 9.64 9.03 3.70
CA ALA A 33 8.83 10.25 3.74
C ALA A 33 9.64 11.51 4.15
N MET A 34 10.66 11.36 5.00
CA MET A 34 11.51 12.47 5.47
C MET A 34 12.62 12.85 4.49
N TRP A 35 13.16 11.90 3.73
CA TRP A 35 14.29 12.11 2.81
C TRP A 35 13.89 12.13 1.33
N GLY A 36 12.64 11.81 1.01
CA GLY A 36 12.09 11.81 -0.35
C GLY A 36 11.74 13.19 -0.91
N TYR A 37 11.78 14.26 -0.11
CA TYR A 37 11.57 15.63 -0.62
C TYR A 37 12.84 16.15 -1.32
N PRO A 38 12.76 16.55 -2.61
CA PRO A 38 13.89 17.16 -3.31
C PRO A 38 14.13 18.56 -2.72
N GLY A 39 15.15 18.68 -1.88
CA GLY A 39 15.58 19.95 -1.32
C GLY A 39 16.96 19.81 -0.69
N GLU A 40 17.84 20.76 -1.00
CA GLU A 40 19.09 20.95 -0.25
C GLU A 40 18.73 21.17 1.22
N ARG A 41 19.07 20.23 2.09
CA ARG A 41 18.95 20.41 3.53
C ARG A 41 20.32 20.79 4.06
N ASN A 42 20.48 22.06 4.43
CA ASN A 42 21.75 22.68 4.84
C ASN A 42 22.85 22.67 3.76
N GLY A 43 22.51 22.95 2.49
CA GLY A 43 23.50 23.05 1.40
C GLY A 43 24.18 21.74 1.01
N ARG A 44 23.59 20.59 1.40
CA ARG A 44 24.03 19.26 1.00
C ARG A 44 22.94 18.60 0.17
N ASP A 45 23.34 18.02 -0.96
CA ASP A 45 22.44 17.25 -1.81
C ASP A 45 22.16 15.89 -1.14
N TRP A 46 20.95 15.73 -0.62
CA TRP A 46 20.50 14.50 0.04
C TRP A 46 19.80 13.52 -0.92
N GLN A 47 19.80 13.80 -2.23
CA GLN A 47 19.12 12.97 -3.22
C GLN A 47 19.60 11.51 -3.23
N TRP A 48 20.87 11.24 -2.91
CA TRP A 48 21.37 9.87 -2.85
C TRP A 48 20.82 9.09 -1.65
N ALA A 49 20.75 9.71 -0.46
CA ALA A 49 20.20 9.08 0.73
C ALA A 49 18.69 8.84 0.60
N GLY A 50 17.96 9.80 0.01
CA GLY A 50 16.54 9.63 -0.33
C GLY A 50 16.30 8.47 -1.29
N LYS A 51 17.13 8.30 -2.33
CA LYS A 51 17.03 7.16 -3.25
C LYS A 51 17.26 5.80 -2.59
N TRP A 52 18.17 5.72 -1.62
CA TRP A 52 18.42 4.47 -0.88
C TRP A 52 17.27 4.14 0.07
N ALA A 53 16.76 5.14 0.81
CA ALA A 53 15.59 4.94 1.67
C ALA A 53 14.36 4.52 0.86
N ALA A 54 14.10 5.17 -0.27
CA ALA A 54 13.00 4.82 -1.18
C ALA A 54 13.11 3.38 -1.69
N ARG A 55 14.32 2.92 -2.05
CA ARG A 55 14.53 1.53 -2.49
C ARG A 55 14.29 0.52 -1.37
N VAL A 56 14.73 0.82 -0.15
CA VAL A 56 14.52 -0.07 1.00
C VAL A 56 13.03 -0.14 1.33
N ASP A 57 12.32 0.99 1.38
CA ASP A 57 10.87 0.98 1.56
C ASP A 57 10.17 0.18 0.45
N ASP A 58 10.56 0.40 -0.82
CA ASP A 58 9.97 -0.32 -1.94
C ASP A 58 10.19 -1.83 -1.85
N VAL A 59 11.37 -2.29 -1.42
CA VAL A 59 11.63 -3.72 -1.20
C VAL A 59 10.78 -4.25 -0.05
N LEU A 60 10.72 -3.52 1.07
CA LEU A 60 9.98 -3.95 2.26
C LEU A 60 8.46 -3.94 2.05
N SER A 61 7.96 -3.09 1.15
CA SER A 61 6.55 -2.95 0.78
C SER A 61 6.14 -3.88 -0.37
N TRP A 62 7.07 -4.58 -1.02
CA TRP A 62 6.79 -5.39 -2.22
C TRP A 62 5.79 -6.52 -1.97
N ILE A 63 6.07 -7.38 -0.98
CA ILE A 63 5.14 -8.47 -0.61
C ILE A 63 3.86 -7.90 0.02
N PRO A 64 3.93 -6.99 1.03
CA PRO A 64 2.74 -6.43 1.65
C PRO A 64 1.76 -5.75 0.69
N ALA A 65 2.24 -5.05 -0.33
CA ALA A 65 1.37 -4.35 -1.28
C ALA A 65 0.50 -5.33 -2.08
N ARG A 66 1.05 -6.49 -2.45
CA ARG A 66 0.35 -7.58 -3.16
C ARG A 66 -0.64 -8.27 -2.23
N ILE A 67 -0.24 -8.52 -0.98
CA ILE A 67 -1.16 -9.03 0.06
C ILE A 67 -2.31 -8.05 0.25
N THR A 68 -2.06 -6.75 0.30
CA THR A 68 -3.09 -5.73 0.47
C THR A 68 -4.11 -5.78 -0.67
N ALA A 69 -3.66 -5.90 -1.92
CA ALA A 69 -4.56 -6.04 -3.07
C ALA A 69 -5.40 -7.33 -3.00
N LEU A 70 -4.80 -8.44 -2.55
CA LEU A 70 -5.51 -9.70 -2.33
C LEU A 70 -6.56 -9.57 -1.22
N LEU A 71 -6.21 -8.98 -0.08
CA LEU A 71 -7.14 -8.75 1.03
C LEU A 71 -8.30 -7.84 0.61
N LEU A 72 -8.04 -6.82 -0.21
CA LEU A 72 -9.10 -5.98 -0.79
C LEU A 72 -10.05 -6.81 -1.67
N ALA A 73 -9.50 -7.67 -2.55
CA ALA A 73 -10.32 -8.56 -3.38
C ALA A 73 -11.17 -9.52 -2.53
N LEU A 74 -10.63 -10.04 -1.42
CA LEU A 74 -11.36 -10.88 -0.47
C LEU A 74 -12.44 -10.09 0.28
N ALA A 75 -12.15 -8.86 0.72
CA ALA A 75 -13.08 -8.00 1.46
C ALA A 75 -14.37 -7.66 0.67
N VAL A 76 -14.29 -7.71 -0.66
CA VAL A 76 -15.42 -7.50 -1.58
C VAL A 76 -15.87 -8.77 -2.28
N TRP A 77 -15.25 -9.91 -1.97
CA TRP A 77 -15.49 -11.22 -2.60
C TRP A 77 -15.44 -11.19 -4.13
N ARG A 78 -14.50 -10.42 -4.69
CA ARG A 78 -14.37 -10.22 -6.14
C ARG A 78 -12.95 -9.89 -6.54
N TRP A 79 -12.40 -10.66 -7.47
CA TRP A 79 -11.10 -10.35 -8.07
C TRP A 79 -11.23 -9.19 -9.09
N PRO A 80 -10.43 -8.11 -8.96
CA PRO A 80 -10.42 -7.02 -9.91
C PRO A 80 -9.70 -7.42 -11.21
N ARG A 81 -10.46 -7.61 -12.29
CA ARG A 81 -9.91 -7.91 -13.63
C ARG A 81 -9.02 -6.75 -14.11
N GLY A 82 -7.85 -7.06 -14.66
CA GLY A 82 -6.90 -6.05 -15.12
C GLY A 82 -6.02 -5.45 -14.01
N LEU A 83 -6.08 -5.97 -12.77
CA LEU A 83 -5.30 -5.48 -11.64
C LEU A 83 -3.82 -5.32 -11.97
N TRP A 84 -3.21 -6.33 -12.58
CA TRP A 84 -1.79 -6.30 -12.91
C TRP A 84 -1.45 -5.14 -13.84
N CYS A 85 -2.20 -4.97 -14.94
CA CYS A 85 -1.96 -3.89 -15.90
C CYS A 85 -2.15 -2.51 -15.27
N GLU A 86 -3.18 -2.33 -14.44
CA GLU A 86 -3.46 -1.06 -13.77
C GLU A 86 -2.41 -0.75 -12.68
N ALA A 87 -1.99 -1.76 -11.90
CA ALA A 87 -1.00 -1.59 -10.84
C ALA A 87 0.36 -1.10 -11.37
N HIS A 88 0.73 -1.43 -12.61
CA HIS A 88 1.99 -0.98 -13.23
C HIS A 88 1.92 0.44 -13.83
N ARG A 89 0.78 1.14 -13.73
CA ARG A 89 0.64 2.52 -14.22
C ARG A 89 1.12 3.57 -13.23
N THR A 90 1.39 3.20 -11.98
CA THR A 90 1.94 4.11 -10.98
C THR A 90 3.47 4.15 -11.05
N PRO A 91 4.11 5.29 -10.72
CA PRO A 91 5.56 5.37 -10.64
C PRO A 91 6.16 4.42 -9.60
N SER A 92 5.49 4.23 -8.47
CA SER A 92 5.90 3.24 -7.46
C SER A 92 5.42 1.84 -7.87
N PRO A 93 6.29 0.82 -7.77
CA PRO A 93 5.95 -0.57 -8.07
C PRO A 93 5.01 -1.21 -7.05
N ASN A 94 4.77 -0.54 -5.91
CA ASN A 94 4.02 -1.07 -4.78
C ASN A 94 2.68 -0.40 -4.62
N SER A 95 2.65 0.94 -4.63
CA SER A 95 1.43 1.67 -4.31
C SER A 95 0.29 1.44 -5.30
N GLY A 96 0.63 1.11 -6.55
CA GLY A 96 -0.31 0.76 -7.62
C GLY A 96 -1.20 -0.44 -7.30
N TRP A 97 -0.71 -1.45 -6.59
CA TRP A 97 -1.47 -2.67 -6.29
C TRP A 97 -2.74 -2.40 -5.46
N PRO A 98 -2.66 -1.84 -4.23
CA PRO A 98 -3.84 -1.56 -3.44
C PRO A 98 -4.73 -0.48 -4.08
N MET A 99 -4.15 0.52 -4.76
CA MET A 99 -4.94 1.57 -5.41
C MET A 99 -5.71 1.06 -6.62
N ALA A 100 -5.08 0.26 -7.49
CA ALA A 100 -5.73 -0.34 -8.64
C ALA A 100 -6.81 -1.32 -8.19
N ALA A 101 -6.54 -2.12 -7.15
CA ALA A 101 -7.55 -3.01 -6.57
C ALA A 101 -8.79 -2.23 -6.11
N MET A 102 -8.61 -1.10 -5.42
CA MET A 102 -9.71 -0.25 -4.97
C MET A 102 -10.45 0.40 -6.15
N ALA A 103 -9.73 1.00 -7.11
CA ALA A 103 -10.29 1.65 -8.29
C ALA A 103 -11.16 0.69 -9.12
N LEU A 104 -10.62 -0.49 -9.43
CA LEU A 104 -11.32 -1.55 -10.17
C LEU A 104 -12.48 -2.17 -9.36
N SER A 105 -12.35 -2.20 -8.03
CA SER A 105 -13.40 -2.73 -7.16
C SER A 105 -14.62 -1.80 -7.05
N LEU A 106 -14.38 -0.49 -6.99
CA LEU A 106 -15.41 0.55 -6.96
C LEU A 106 -15.96 0.91 -8.36
N GLY A 107 -15.23 0.54 -9.42
CA GLY A 107 -15.53 0.94 -10.80
C GLY A 107 -15.28 2.43 -11.05
N VAL A 108 -14.30 3.01 -10.34
CA VAL A 108 -14.00 4.45 -10.42
C VAL A 108 -12.60 4.69 -10.95
N ARG A 109 -12.41 5.83 -11.62
CA ARG A 109 -11.10 6.34 -11.99
C ARG A 109 -10.44 7.00 -10.78
N LEU A 110 -9.21 6.60 -10.46
CA LEU A 110 -8.38 7.23 -9.44
C LEU A 110 -7.07 7.68 -10.09
N GLY A 111 -6.59 8.87 -9.79
CA GLY A 111 -5.38 9.36 -10.42
C GLY A 111 -4.83 10.60 -9.77
N LYS A 112 -3.53 10.81 -9.96
CA LYS A 112 -2.85 12.04 -9.61
C LYS A 112 -2.65 12.84 -10.91
N PRO A 113 -3.21 14.06 -11.02
CA PRO A 113 -3.11 14.87 -12.24
C PRO A 113 -1.66 14.99 -12.74
N GLY A 114 -1.44 14.70 -14.03
CA GLY A 114 -0.12 14.77 -14.65
C GLY A 114 0.85 13.64 -14.29
N VAL A 115 0.46 12.66 -13.47
CA VAL A 115 1.36 11.57 -13.04
C VAL A 115 0.83 10.19 -13.45
N TYR A 116 -0.39 9.83 -13.02
CA TYR A 116 -0.98 8.53 -13.35
C TYR A 116 -2.50 8.58 -13.32
N MET A 117 -3.13 7.64 -14.02
CA MET A 117 -4.57 7.40 -13.97
C MET A 117 -4.87 5.90 -13.99
N LEU A 118 -5.46 5.43 -12.91
CA LEU A 118 -5.93 4.06 -12.69
C LEU A 118 -7.39 3.93 -13.10
N HIS A 119 -7.70 2.83 -13.76
CA HIS A 119 -9.02 2.48 -14.27
C HIS A 119 -9.66 3.64 -15.04
N ALA A 120 -8.96 4.12 -16.06
CA ALA A 120 -9.36 5.30 -16.84
C ALA A 120 -10.76 5.18 -17.48
N ALA A 121 -11.21 3.96 -17.78
CA ALA A 121 -12.55 3.66 -18.29
C ALA A 121 -13.66 3.74 -17.21
N GLY A 122 -13.28 3.82 -15.93
CA GLY A 122 -14.21 3.94 -14.82
C GLY A 122 -14.84 5.33 -14.72
N ARG A 123 -15.96 5.42 -13.99
CA ARG A 123 -16.63 6.69 -13.73
C ARG A 123 -15.81 7.57 -12.77
N ALA A 124 -16.14 8.86 -12.70
CA ALA A 124 -15.60 9.73 -11.65
C ALA A 124 -15.97 9.21 -10.25
N ALA A 125 -15.03 9.34 -9.31
CA ALA A 125 -15.29 9.06 -7.91
C ALA A 125 -16.30 10.07 -7.34
N ALA A 126 -17.24 9.58 -6.54
CA ALA A 126 -18.27 10.35 -5.86
C ALA A 126 -18.16 10.17 -4.34
N ALA A 127 -18.84 11.02 -3.56
CA ALA A 127 -18.78 10.97 -2.10
C ALA A 127 -19.17 9.58 -1.51
N GLY A 128 -20.14 8.89 -2.12
CA GLY A 128 -20.55 7.54 -1.70
C GLY A 128 -19.50 6.44 -1.96
N ASP A 129 -18.45 6.72 -2.74
CA ASP A 129 -17.34 5.79 -2.90
C ASP A 129 -16.40 5.82 -1.71
N LEU A 130 -16.26 6.97 -1.05
CA LEU A 130 -15.41 7.11 0.11
C LEU A 130 -15.92 6.24 1.27
N SER A 131 -17.22 6.28 1.56
CA SER A 131 -17.82 5.46 2.62
C SER A 131 -17.66 3.96 2.34
N ARG A 132 -17.85 3.54 1.08
CA ARG A 132 -17.61 2.15 0.66
C ARG A 132 -16.14 1.77 0.80
N ALA A 133 -15.22 2.60 0.32
CA ALA A 133 -13.79 2.37 0.42
C ALA A 133 -13.35 2.21 1.88
N VAL A 134 -13.80 3.10 2.77
CA VAL A 134 -13.51 3.01 4.21
C VAL A 134 -14.09 1.72 4.82
N SER A 135 -15.31 1.34 4.47
CA SER A 135 -15.91 0.09 4.94
C SER A 135 -15.11 -1.15 4.52
N TRP A 136 -14.57 -1.15 3.29
CA TRP A 136 -13.75 -2.24 2.78
C TRP A 136 -12.37 -2.24 3.41
N CYS A 137 -11.74 -1.08 3.61
CA CYS A 137 -10.52 -0.95 4.40
C CYS A 137 -10.71 -1.54 5.79
N GLY A 138 -11.82 -1.25 6.47
CA GLY A 138 -12.15 -1.83 7.78
C GLY A 138 -12.21 -3.37 7.76
N ARG A 139 -12.82 -3.96 6.73
CA ARG A 139 -12.81 -5.43 6.53
C ARG A 139 -11.40 -5.96 6.32
N VAL A 140 -10.58 -5.26 5.54
CA VAL A 140 -9.17 -5.64 5.33
C VAL A 140 -8.39 -5.61 6.63
N VAL A 141 -8.60 -4.61 7.50
CA VAL A 141 -7.97 -4.58 8.82
C VAL A 141 -8.35 -5.82 9.63
N TRP A 142 -9.64 -6.19 9.67
CA TRP A 142 -10.09 -7.39 10.38
C TRP A 142 -9.50 -8.67 9.79
N LEU A 143 -9.51 -8.83 8.46
CA LEU A 143 -8.92 -9.98 7.79
C LEU A 143 -7.42 -10.07 8.07
N ALA A 144 -6.69 -8.96 7.97
CA ALA A 144 -5.27 -8.90 8.27
C ALA A 144 -4.98 -9.29 9.72
N ALA A 145 -5.73 -8.74 10.69
CA ALA A 145 -5.59 -9.06 12.10
C ALA A 145 -5.86 -10.54 12.37
N LEU A 146 -6.95 -11.11 11.84
CA LEU A 146 -7.27 -12.53 11.98
C LEU A 146 -6.17 -13.42 11.39
N THR A 147 -5.70 -13.13 10.18
CA THR A 147 -4.62 -13.89 9.55
C THR A 147 -3.32 -13.81 10.35
N ALA A 148 -2.99 -12.64 10.90
CA ALA A 148 -1.82 -12.45 11.74
C ALA A 148 -1.93 -13.22 13.06
N THR A 149 -3.09 -13.16 13.73
CA THR A 149 -3.35 -13.92 14.97
C THR A 149 -3.26 -15.43 14.73
N CYS A 150 -3.88 -15.94 13.66
CA CYS A 150 -3.75 -17.35 13.30
C CYS A 150 -2.29 -17.73 13.05
N ALA A 151 -1.56 -16.96 12.23
CA ALA A 151 -0.16 -17.24 11.91
C ALA A 151 0.74 -17.26 13.16
N LEU A 152 0.48 -16.38 14.12
CA LEU A 152 1.21 -16.34 15.39
C LEU A 152 0.84 -17.51 16.32
N ALA A 153 -0.42 -17.93 16.34
CA ALA A 153 -0.87 -19.08 17.12
C ALA A 153 -0.22 -20.38 16.63
N PHE A 154 -0.05 -20.57 15.31
CA PHE A 154 0.62 -21.73 14.74
C PHE A 154 2.15 -21.73 14.89
N ARG A 155 2.73 -20.64 15.37
CA ARG A 155 4.18 -20.50 15.61
C ARG A 155 4.61 -20.97 17.01
N GLN A 156 3.65 -21.11 17.93
CA GLN A 156 3.85 -21.62 19.29
C GLN A 156 3.73 -23.14 19.32
#